data_AF-A0A2V9CEW9-F1
#
_entry.id   AF-A0A2V9CEW9-F1
#
_cell.length_a   1.000
_cell.length_b   1.000
_cell.length_c   1.000
_cell.angle_alpha   90.00
_cell.angle_beta   90.00
_cell.angle_gamma   90.00
#
_symmetry.space_group_name_H-M   'P 1'
#
loop_
_entity.id
_entity.type
_entity.pdbx_description
1 polymer ?
#
loop_
_entity_poly.entity_id
_entity_poly.type
_entity_poly.pdbx_seq_one_letter_code
_entity_poly.pdbx_strand_id
1 'polypeptide(L)'
;MGRVLHQTHRKFNIEVSTIAVASIRHFSPELFNFLSELSAHNNRDWFQKNKQRYETQVRDPLLRFIADLGPGLHKINPHIVADPSTVRGSMMRIYRDIRFSKDKSPYKT
;
A
#
# COMPACT_ATOMS: atom_id res chain seq x y z
N MET A 1 54.29 19.77 -14.56
CA MET A 1 53.88 18.45 -15.06
C MET A 1 52.99 17.81 -14.00
N GLY A 2 51.66 17.76 -13.98
CA GLY A 2 50.61 17.84 -15.00
C GLY A 2 49.67 16.63 -14.81
N ARG A 3 48.36 16.87 -14.57
CA ARG A 3 47.21 15.95 -14.27
C ARG A 3 46.99 15.71 -12.76
N VAL A 4 45.96 16.20 -12.06
CA VAL A 4 44.49 16.39 -12.27
C VAL A 4 43.74 15.08 -12.55
N LEU A 5 42.51 14.98 -12.02
CA LEU A 5 41.39 14.05 -12.29
C LEU A 5 41.21 12.95 -11.22
N HIS A 6 40.07 12.75 -10.53
CA HIS A 6 38.76 13.42 -10.47
C HIS A 6 38.07 12.99 -9.16
N GLN A 7 37.42 13.93 -8.46
CA GLN A 7 36.37 13.60 -7.49
C GLN A 7 35.16 13.07 -8.25
N THR A 8 34.80 11.81 -8.05
CA THR A 8 33.53 11.23 -8.51
C THR A 8 32.40 11.69 -7.59
N HIS A 9 32.00 12.95 -7.70
CA HIS A 9 30.65 13.36 -7.30
C HIS A 9 29.69 12.77 -8.31
N ARG A 10 29.19 11.56 -8.03
CA ARG A 10 28.07 10.98 -8.75
C ARG A 10 26.84 11.84 -8.45
N LYS A 11 26.68 12.91 -9.24
CA LYS A 11 25.47 13.74 -9.24
C LYS A 11 24.30 12.80 -9.51
N PHE A 12 23.53 12.47 -8.48
CA PHE A 12 22.19 11.92 -8.60
C PHE A 12 21.32 13.01 -9.22
N ASN A 13 21.51 13.24 -10.52
CA ASN A 13 20.66 14.08 -11.33
C ASN A 13 19.41 13.25 -11.61
N ILE A 14 18.56 13.14 -10.59
CA ILE A 14 17.20 12.70 -10.74
C ILE A 14 16.55 13.83 -11.53
N GLU A 15 16.59 13.70 -12.86
CA GLU A 15 15.63 14.33 -13.75
C GLU A 15 14.28 13.74 -13.32
N VAL A 16 13.66 14.39 -12.32
CA VAL A 16 12.28 14.17 -11.88
C VAL A 16 11.36 14.69 -13.00
N SER A 17 11.57 14.23 -14.23
CA SER A 17 10.78 14.60 -15.39
C SER A 17 9.58 13.67 -15.41
N THR A 18 8.47 14.20 -14.88
CA THR A 18 7.27 14.39 -15.69
C THR A 18 6.83 13.19 -16.52
N ILE A 19 6.85 11.99 -15.96
CA ILE A 19 6.05 10.87 -16.47
C ILE A 19 4.97 10.62 -15.43
N ALA A 20 3.92 11.43 -15.53
CA ALA A 20 2.58 11.06 -15.10
C ALA A 20 2.47 10.45 -13.69
N VAL A 21 2.81 11.23 -12.65
CA VAL A 21 2.01 11.16 -11.41
C VAL A 21 0.67 11.85 -11.73
N ALA A 22 -0.05 11.31 -12.70
CA ALA A 22 -1.36 11.78 -13.11
C ALA A 22 -2.30 11.46 -11.97
N SER A 23 -2.36 12.33 -10.95
CA SER A 23 -3.31 12.33 -9.83
C SER A 23 -4.02 10.97 -9.67
N ILE A 24 -3.28 9.92 -9.32
CA ILE A 24 -3.89 8.59 -9.30
C ILE A 24 -4.69 8.53 -8.01
N ARG A 25 -5.97 8.87 -8.12
CA ARG A 25 -6.93 8.68 -7.03
C ARG A 25 -7.26 7.19 -6.96
N HIS A 26 -6.30 6.41 -6.47
CA HIS A 26 -6.54 5.01 -6.14
C HIS A 26 -7.61 4.90 -5.07
N PHE A 27 -7.66 5.86 -4.16
CA PHE A 27 -8.56 5.84 -3.03
C PHE A 27 -9.71 6.82 -3.25
N SER A 28 -10.91 6.31 -3.01
CA SER A 28 -12.12 7.11 -2.96
C SER A 28 -12.52 7.35 -1.49
N PRO A 29 -13.33 8.38 -1.18
CA PRO A 29 -13.81 8.63 0.19
C PRO A 29 -14.52 7.42 0.82
N GLU A 30 -15.14 6.57 0.01
CA GLU A 30 -15.82 5.35 0.38
C GLU A 30 -14.90 4.34 1.07
N LEU A 31 -13.61 4.34 0.75
CA LEU A 31 -12.60 3.54 1.46
C LEU A 31 -12.53 3.96 2.93
N PHE A 32 -12.39 5.25 3.19
CA PHE A 32 -12.26 5.78 4.55
C PHE A 32 -13.57 5.66 5.33
N ASN A 33 -14.70 5.82 4.65
CA ASN A 33 -16.02 5.56 5.23
C ASN A 33 -16.15 4.08 5.64
N PHE A 34 -15.73 3.15 4.77
CA PHE A 34 -15.74 1.72 5.10
C PHE A 34 -14.87 1.42 6.33
N LEU A 35 -13.66 1.98 6.42
CA LEU A 35 -12.78 1.76 7.57
C LEU A 35 -13.40 2.32 8.87
N SER A 36 -14.06 3.47 8.80
CA SER A 36 -14.78 4.06 9.94
C SER A 36 -15.96 3.18 10.37
N GLU A 37 -16.74 2.69 9.42
CA GLU A 37 -17.85 1.76 9.69
C GLU A 37 -17.37 0.41 10.24
N LEU A 38 -16.24 -0.11 9.75
CA LEU A 38 -15.61 -1.33 10.26
C LEU A 38 -15.15 -1.16 11.71
N SER A 39 -14.61 0.02 12.06
CA SER A 39 -14.25 0.35 13.43
C SER A 39 -15.48 0.33 14.35
N ALA A 40 -16.59 0.94 13.92
CA ALA A 40 -17.83 0.94 14.67
C ALA A 40 -18.51 -0.44 14.77
N HIS A 41 -18.40 -1.27 13.72
CA HIS A 41 -19.08 -2.56 13.59
C HIS A 41 -18.09 -3.72 13.46
N ASN A 42 -17.09 -3.77 14.35
CA ASN A 42 -16.01 -4.77 14.33
C ASN A 42 -16.52 -6.17 14.78
N ASN A 43 -17.43 -6.75 14.00
CA ASN A 43 -18.03 -8.07 14.20
C ASN A 43 -18.17 -8.81 12.87
N ARG A 44 -18.18 -10.15 12.94
CA ARG A 44 -18.11 -11.02 11.76
C ARG A 44 -19.34 -10.90 10.87
N ASP A 45 -20.53 -10.84 11.44
CA ASP A 45 -21.78 -10.81 10.69
C ASP A 45 -21.90 -9.56 9.83
N TRP A 46 -21.53 -8.40 10.40
CA TRP A 46 -21.47 -7.15 9.65
C TRP A 46 -20.45 -7.22 8.52
N PHE A 47 -19.24 -7.72 8.79
CA PHE A 47 -18.22 -7.83 7.76
C PHE A 47 -18.62 -8.78 6.62
N GLN A 48 -19.24 -9.93 6.91
CA GLN A 48 -19.69 -10.85 5.86
C GLN A 48 -20.70 -10.19 4.91
N LYS A 49 -21.65 -9.40 5.45
CA LYS A 49 -22.61 -8.63 4.64
C LYS A 49 -21.94 -7.54 3.81
N ASN A 50 -20.82 -7.01 4.28
CA ASN A 50 -20.10 -5.91 3.65
C ASN A 50 -18.84 -6.35 2.88
N LYS A 51 -18.60 -7.66 2.76
CA LYS A 51 -17.37 -8.22 2.19
C LYS A 51 -17.15 -7.75 0.75
N GLN A 52 -18.18 -7.71 -0.07
CA GLN A 52 -18.06 -7.22 -1.45
C GLN A 52 -17.62 -5.75 -1.51
N ARG A 53 -18.11 -4.93 -0.57
CA ARG A 53 -17.73 -3.52 -0.46
C ARG A 53 -16.26 -3.38 -0.02
N TYR A 54 -15.82 -4.20 0.94
CA TYR A 54 -14.40 -4.28 1.29
C TYR A 54 -13.52 -4.62 0.08
N GLU A 55 -13.91 -5.63 -0.69
CA GLU A 55 -13.13 -6.08 -1.84
C GLU A 55 -13.01 -4.97 -2.91
N THR A 56 -14.14 -4.36 -3.28
CA THR A 56 -14.18 -3.36 -4.35
C THR A 56 -13.66 -1.98 -3.96
N GLN A 57 -13.92 -1.53 -2.73
CA GLN A 57 -13.63 -0.17 -2.28
C GLN A 57 -12.32 -0.07 -1.49
N VAL A 58 -11.78 -1.17 -0.97
CA VAL A 58 -10.58 -1.16 -0.12
C VAL A 58 -9.48 -2.04 -0.71
N ARG A 59 -9.75 -3.34 -0.90
CA ARG A 59 -8.73 -4.29 -1.35
C ARG A 59 -8.24 -3.95 -2.75
N ASP A 60 -9.13 -3.96 -3.73
CA ASP A 60 -8.73 -3.83 -5.14
C ASP A 60 -8.03 -2.49 -5.42
N PRO A 61 -8.48 -1.34 -4.87
CA PRO A 61 -7.74 -0.10 -5.05
C PRO A 61 -6.38 -0.06 -4.34
N LEU A 62 -6.22 -0.71 -3.18
CA LEU A 62 -4.91 -0.88 -2.53
C LEU A 62 -3.97 -1.75 -3.36
N LEU A 63 -4.46 -2.83 -3.96
CA LEU A 63 -3.64 -3.68 -4.82
C LEU A 63 -3.17 -2.93 -6.07
N ARG A 64 -4.05 -2.13 -6.69
CA ARG A 64 -3.68 -1.26 -7.81
C ARG A 64 -2.61 -0.25 -7.40
N PHE A 65 -2.76 0.37 -6.23
CA PHE A 65 -1.74 1.28 -5.69
C PHE A 65 -0.38 0.59 -5.50
N ILE A 66 -0.35 -0.62 -4.93
CA ILE A 66 0.89 -1.38 -4.73
C ILE A 66 1.53 -1.73 -6.08
N ALA A 67 0.74 -2.15 -7.06
CA ALA A 67 1.22 -2.50 -8.40
C ALA A 67 1.84 -1.29 -9.10
N ASP A 68 1.19 -0.14 -9.07
CA ASP A 68 1.65 1.08 -9.75
C ASP A 68 2.87 1.69 -9.05
N LEU A 69 2.99 1.51 -7.73
CA LEU A 69 4.10 2.02 -6.93
C LEU A 69 5.37 1.15 -7.04
N GLY A 70 5.24 -0.15 -7.35
CA GLY A 70 6.34 -1.10 -7.43
C GLY A 70 7.49 -0.71 -8.36
N PRO A 71 7.25 -0.35 -9.64
CA PRO A 71 8.30 0.08 -10.56
C PRO A 71 9.06 1.32 -10.07
N GLY A 72 8.38 2.24 -9.38
CA GLY A 72 9.00 3.43 -8.78
C GLY A 72 9.93 3.06 -7.64
N LEU A 73 9.49 2.19 -6.73
CA LEU A 73 10.32 1.72 -5.62
C LEU A 73 11.55 0.93 -6.08
N HIS A 74 11.40 0.08 -7.09
CA HIS A 74 12.51 -0.72 -7.60
C HIS A 74 13.64 0.14 -8.17
N LYS A 75 13.31 1.30 -8.78
CA LYS A 75 14.30 2.28 -9.24
C LYS A 75 15.08 2.94 -8.10
N ILE A 76 14.45 3.11 -6.93
CA ILE A 76 15.08 3.70 -5.75
C ILE A 76 15.96 2.66 -5.04
N ASN A 77 15.43 1.46 -4.84
CA ASN A 77 16.15 0.37 -4.21
C ASN A 77 15.64 -0.98 -4.76
N PRO A 78 16.50 -1.77 -5.43
CA PRO A 78 16.10 -3.04 -6.03
C PRO A 78 15.68 -4.10 -5.01
N HIS A 79 16.03 -3.93 -3.73
CA HIS A 79 15.64 -4.85 -2.65
C HIS A 79 14.22 -4.61 -2.12
N ILE A 80 13.56 -3.52 -2.51
CA ILE A 80 12.18 -3.25 -2.10
C ILE A 80 11.24 -3.86 -3.14
N VAL A 81 10.46 -4.85 -2.71
CA VAL A 81 9.47 -5.54 -3.53
C VAL A 81 8.07 -5.11 -3.09
N ALA A 82 7.35 -4.45 -3.99
CA ALA A 82 5.92 -4.17 -3.84
C ALA A 82 5.13 -5.27 -4.56
N ASP A 83 4.63 -6.25 -3.79
CA ASP A 83 3.88 -7.39 -4.31
C ASP A 83 2.37 -7.14 -4.12
N PRO A 84 1.58 -6.96 -5.21
CA PRO A 84 0.13 -6.76 -5.15
C PRO A 84 -0.65 -8.07 -4.95
N SER A 85 -0.01 -9.16 -4.50
CA SER A 85 -0.70 -10.39 -4.15
C SER A 85 -1.62 -10.23 -2.94
N THR A 86 -2.83 -10.80 -3.02
CA THR A 86 -3.79 -10.88 -1.91
C THR A 86 -3.31 -11.77 -0.77
N VAL A 87 -2.36 -12.67 -1.03
CA VAL A 87 -1.82 -13.63 -0.07
C VAL A 87 -0.31 -13.49 -0.01
N ARG A 88 0.20 -13.10 1.17
CA ARG A 88 1.63 -12.86 1.44
C ARG A 88 2.28 -11.71 0.64
N GLY A 89 1.48 -10.93 -0.08
CA GLY A 89 1.95 -9.70 -0.71
C GLY A 89 2.15 -8.56 0.29
N SER A 90 2.40 -7.36 -0.23
CA SER A 90 2.66 -6.14 0.53
C SER A 90 1.41 -5.55 1.20
N MET A 91 0.21 -6.08 0.92
CA MET A 91 -1.02 -5.67 1.57
C MET A 91 -1.19 -6.38 2.93
N MET A 92 -1.51 -5.59 3.97
CA MET A 92 -1.80 -6.13 5.30
C MET A 92 -3.10 -6.94 5.32
N ARG A 93 -3.10 -8.03 6.09
CA ARG A 93 -4.30 -8.86 6.30
C ARG A 93 -5.31 -8.11 7.16
N ILE A 94 -6.59 -8.12 6.77
CA ILE A 94 -7.67 -7.49 7.55
C ILE A 94 -7.97 -8.21 8.87
N TYR A 95 -7.75 -9.52 8.94
CA TYR A 95 -8.03 -10.31 10.15
C TYR A 95 -6.98 -10.04 11.24
N ARG A 96 -7.48 -9.83 12.46
CA ARG A 96 -6.63 -9.69 13.66
C ARG A 96 -6.30 -11.08 14.23
N ASP A 97 -5.06 -11.27 14.64
CA ASP A 97 -4.71 -12.42 15.48
C ASP A 97 -5.13 -12.12 16.93
N ILE A 98 -6.13 -12.86 17.41
CA ILE A 98 -6.75 -12.65 18.73
C ILE A 98 -6.42 -13.75 19.75
N ARG A 99 -5.54 -14.70 19.41
CA ARG A 99 -5.25 -15.86 20.27
C ARG A 99 -4.78 -15.44 21.66
N PHE A 100 -3.92 -14.43 21.71
CA PHE A 100 -3.31 -13.92 22.94
C PHE A 100 -3.80 -12.52 23.34
N SER A 101 -4.71 -11.93 22.55
CA SER A 101 -5.23 -10.59 22.83
C SER A 101 -6.33 -10.64 23.88
N LYS A 102 -6.33 -9.66 24.81
CA LYS A 102 -7.48 -9.43 25.72
C LYS A 102 -8.71 -8.94 24.95
N ASP A 103 -8.49 -8.09 23.95
CA ASP A 103 -9.51 -7.66 23.00
C ASP A 103 -9.72 -8.76 21.93
N LYS A 104 -10.97 -9.21 21.78
CA LYS A 104 -11.38 -10.27 20.84
C LYS A 104 -11.99 -9.74 19.55
N SER A 105 -11.83 -8.44 19.25
CA SER A 105 -12.27 -7.86 17.99
C SER A 105 -11.61 -8.58 16.78
N PRO A 106 -12.41 -9.10 15.83
CA PRO A 106 -11.91 -9.97 14.75
C PRO A 106 -11.10 -9.25 13.67
N TYR A 107 -11.25 -7.94 13.53
CA TYR A 107 -10.64 -7.17 12.45
C TYR A 107 -9.65 -6.12 12.97
N LYS A 108 -8.66 -5.79 12.12
CA LYS A 108 -7.75 -4.67 12.34
C LYS A 108 -8.45 -3.37 11.97
N THR A 109 -8.47 -2.43 12.91
CA THR A 109 -9.13 -1.11 12.86
C THR A 109 -8.23 -0.11 13.53
#